data_AF-A0A9D7FIX6-F1
#
_entry.id   AF-A0A9D7FIX6-F1
#
_cell.length_a   1.000
_cell.length_b   1.000
_cell.length_c   1.000
_cell.angle_alpha   90.00
_cell.angle_beta   90.00
_cell.angle_gamma   90.00
#
_symmetry.space_group_name_H-M   'P 1'
#
loop_
_entity.id
_entity.type
_entity.pdbx_description
1 polymer ?
#
loop_
_entity_poly.entity_id
_entity_poly.type
_entity_poly.pdbx_seq_one_letter_code
_entity_poly.pdbx_strand_id
1 'polypeptide(L)'
;MIGEPNVDLAATYPSGDKQAAWKRVQGSADIGKVDLLKEVADCQACLCYAYTEIEVSEEADAVLCLGVDDGEKVWYNSSLVLDNFTQGALVLDRDKIPVHLKKGINTLLLKVYQNAMPWEFCVRILSPEGVPVSFTQKKP
;
A
#
# COMPACT_ATOMS: atom_id res chain seq x y z
N MET A 1 -13.63 -7.31 -5.41
CA MET A 1 -13.19 -7.26 -3.99
C MET A 1 -12.39 -8.51 -3.72
N ILE A 2 -11.34 -8.42 -2.91
CA ILE A 2 -10.41 -9.54 -2.65
C ILE A 2 -10.67 -10.24 -1.31
N GLY A 3 -11.75 -9.88 -0.61
CA GLY A 3 -12.01 -10.34 0.76
C GLY A 3 -11.46 -9.41 1.84
N GLU A 4 -11.38 -8.10 1.55
CA GLU A 4 -10.83 -7.09 2.47
C GLU A 4 -11.39 -7.23 3.91
N PRO A 5 -10.54 -7.12 4.96
CA PRO A 5 -9.10 -6.86 4.91
C PRO A 5 -8.23 -8.12 4.77
N ASN A 6 -8.83 -9.32 4.70
CA ASN A 6 -8.08 -10.57 4.62
C ASN A 6 -7.52 -10.76 3.21
N VAL A 7 -6.28 -11.24 3.12
CA VAL A 7 -5.58 -11.43 1.84
C VAL A 7 -5.19 -12.88 1.69
N ASP A 8 -5.61 -13.50 0.59
CA ASP A 8 -5.06 -14.75 0.09
C ASP A 8 -4.15 -14.43 -1.10
N LEU A 9 -2.83 -14.60 -0.90
CA LEU A 9 -1.81 -14.34 -1.91
C LEU A 9 -1.72 -15.44 -2.98
N ALA A 10 -2.29 -16.62 -2.73
CA ALA A 10 -2.35 -17.71 -3.71
C ALA A 10 -3.60 -17.65 -4.60
N ALA A 11 -4.59 -16.85 -4.23
CA ALA A 11 -5.83 -16.71 -4.98
C ALA A 11 -5.69 -15.86 -6.25
N THR A 12 -6.62 -16.09 -7.18
CA THR A 12 -6.81 -15.29 -8.39
C THR A 12 -8.18 -14.61 -8.37
N TYR A 13 -8.28 -13.42 -8.95
CA TYR A 13 -9.48 -12.59 -8.89
C TYR A 13 -9.92 -12.14 -10.29
N PRO A 14 -11.23 -12.07 -10.57
CA PRO A 14 -11.70 -11.54 -11.84
C PRO A 14 -11.25 -10.09 -12.06
N SER A 15 -10.79 -9.79 -13.27
CA SER A 15 -10.38 -8.46 -13.72
C SER A 15 -10.78 -8.28 -15.18
N GLY A 16 -11.99 -7.75 -15.41
CA GLY A 16 -12.62 -7.75 -16.73
C GLY A 16 -12.79 -9.18 -17.26
N ASP A 17 -12.36 -9.43 -18.49
CA ASP A 17 -12.35 -10.76 -19.12
C ASP A 17 -11.15 -11.64 -18.72
N LYS A 18 -10.32 -11.18 -17.78
CA LYS A 18 -9.09 -11.85 -17.33
C LYS A 18 -9.18 -12.23 -15.86
N GLN A 19 -8.18 -12.98 -15.41
CA GLN A 19 -7.89 -13.23 -14.00
C GLN A 19 -6.62 -12.45 -13.61
N ALA A 20 -6.68 -11.76 -12.48
CA ALA A 20 -5.55 -11.12 -11.84
C ALA A 20 -5.02 -12.02 -10.72
N ALA A 21 -3.71 -12.19 -10.65
CA ALA A 21 -3.02 -12.90 -9.58
C ALA A 21 -2.04 -11.94 -8.89
N TRP A 22 -1.68 -12.25 -7.65
CA TRP A 22 -0.63 -11.52 -6.96
C TRP A 22 0.70 -11.72 -7.67
N LYS A 23 1.45 -10.62 -7.78
CA LYS A 23 2.85 -10.67 -8.18
C LYS A 23 3.66 -9.75 -7.31
N ARG A 24 4.95 -10.07 -7.20
CA ARG A 24 5.89 -9.24 -6.46
C ARG A 24 6.21 -7.98 -7.26
N VAL A 25 6.16 -6.85 -6.58
CA VAL A 25 6.66 -5.55 -7.07
C VAL A 25 7.67 -4.99 -6.08
N GLN A 26 8.53 -4.10 -6.55
CA GLN A 26 9.52 -3.42 -5.72
C GLN A 26 9.31 -1.92 -5.87
N GLY A 27 9.06 -1.23 -4.76
CA GLY A 27 9.02 0.22 -4.73
C GLY A 27 10.40 0.84 -4.92
N SER A 28 10.44 2.10 -5.32
CA SER A 28 11.69 2.87 -5.45
C SER A 28 12.45 2.93 -4.12
N ALA A 29 13.78 3.00 -4.17
CA ALA A 29 14.63 2.91 -3.00
C ALA A 29 14.55 4.14 -2.07
N ASP A 30 14.14 5.28 -2.61
CA ASP A 30 14.08 6.58 -1.94
C ASP A 30 12.77 6.79 -1.18
N ILE A 31 11.64 6.59 -1.85
CA ILE A 31 10.32 6.94 -1.35
C ILE A 31 9.32 5.78 -1.36
N GLY A 32 9.75 4.58 -1.78
CA GLY A 32 8.86 3.41 -1.83
C GLY A 32 7.77 3.56 -2.90
N LYS A 33 8.03 4.32 -3.97
CA LYS A 33 7.06 4.57 -5.04
C LYS A 33 6.87 3.36 -5.93
N VAL A 34 5.62 3.04 -6.26
CA VAL A 34 5.25 2.01 -7.23
C VAL A 34 4.46 2.65 -8.36
N ASP A 35 4.94 2.48 -9.59
CA ASP A 35 4.23 2.85 -10.82
C ASP A 35 3.31 1.69 -11.23
N LEU A 36 2.01 1.89 -11.05
CA LEU A 36 0.99 0.87 -11.30
C LEU A 36 0.59 0.77 -12.76
N LEU A 37 0.85 1.78 -13.60
CA LEU A 37 0.69 1.64 -15.05
C LEU A 37 1.66 0.59 -15.59
N LYS A 38 2.91 0.66 -15.13
CA LYS A 38 3.96 -0.30 -15.46
C LYS A 38 3.74 -1.64 -14.79
N GLU A 39 3.40 -1.63 -13.50
CA GLU A 39 3.35 -2.85 -12.71
C GLU A 39 2.00 -3.57 -12.77
N VAL A 40 0.87 -2.93 -13.08
CA VAL A 40 -0.43 -3.63 -13.10
C VAL A 40 -0.99 -3.64 -14.51
N ALA A 41 -1.38 -2.47 -15.01
CA ALA A 41 -1.90 -2.28 -16.35
C ALA A 41 -2.05 -0.78 -16.66
N ASP A 42 -1.92 -0.44 -17.94
CA ASP A 42 -2.38 0.84 -18.47
C ASP A 42 -3.92 0.79 -18.62
N CYS A 43 -4.64 1.07 -17.53
CA CYS A 43 -6.11 1.11 -17.48
C CYS A 43 -6.62 2.38 -16.80
N GLN A 44 -7.88 2.70 -17.07
CA GLN A 44 -8.62 3.81 -16.45
C GLN A 44 -9.88 3.28 -15.76
N ALA A 45 -10.42 4.04 -14.82
CA ALA A 45 -11.57 3.65 -14.01
C ALA A 45 -11.42 2.22 -13.43
N CYS A 46 -10.22 1.92 -12.94
CA CYS A 46 -9.84 0.61 -12.42
C CYS A 46 -9.32 0.72 -10.98
N LEU A 47 -9.02 -0.41 -10.35
CA LEU A 47 -8.40 -0.45 -9.04
C LEU A 47 -7.45 -1.63 -8.93
N CYS A 48 -6.49 -1.54 -8.02
CA CYS A 48 -5.64 -2.66 -7.64
C CYS A 48 -5.49 -2.74 -6.13
N TYR A 49 -4.81 -3.79 -5.68
CA TYR A 49 -4.41 -3.95 -4.30
C TYR A 49 -2.90 -4.13 -4.22
N ALA A 50 -2.31 -3.61 -3.15
CA ALA A 50 -0.92 -3.85 -2.78
C ALA A 50 -0.90 -4.34 -1.34
N TYR A 51 -0.11 -5.38 -1.08
CA TYR A 51 -0.02 -6.00 0.23
C TYR A 51 1.44 -6.20 0.61
N THR A 52 1.76 -5.98 1.88
CA THR A 52 3.06 -6.36 2.43
C THR A 52 2.93 -6.75 3.89
N GLU A 53 3.87 -7.58 4.33
CA GLU A 53 4.15 -7.84 5.73
C GLU A 53 5.51 -7.25 6.08
N ILE A 54 5.59 -6.60 7.23
CA ILE A 54 6.84 -6.12 7.81
C ILE A 54 7.04 -6.74 9.18
N GLU A 55 8.28 -7.09 9.50
CA GLU A 55 8.67 -7.61 10.80
C GLU A 55 9.56 -6.60 11.52
N VAL A 56 9.18 -6.25 12.75
CA VAL A 56 9.95 -5.36 13.64
C VAL A 56 10.40 -6.12 14.89
N SER A 57 11.61 -5.83 15.38
CA SER A 57 12.20 -6.51 16.54
C SER A 57 11.59 -6.07 17.87
N GLU A 58 11.06 -4.84 17.92
CA GLU A 58 10.49 -4.18 19.09
C GLU A 58 9.24 -3.40 18.66
N GLU A 59 8.31 -3.22 19.59
CA GLU A 59 7.14 -2.37 19.35
C GLU A 59 7.53 -0.90 19.41
N ALA A 60 6.87 -0.06 18.60
CA ALA A 60 7.18 1.36 18.50
C ALA A 60 6.01 2.15 17.93
N ASP A 61 5.88 3.41 18.33
CA ASP A 61 5.03 4.34 17.62
C ASP A 61 5.66 4.72 16.28
N ALA A 62 4.84 4.82 15.24
CA ALA A 62 5.26 5.15 13.90
C ALA A 62 4.18 5.94 13.14
N VAL A 63 4.54 6.41 11.96
CA VAL A 63 3.67 7.11 11.03
C VAL A 63 3.80 6.43 9.68
N LEU A 64 2.67 5.94 9.15
CA LEU A 64 2.55 5.59 7.74
C LEU A 64 2.44 6.88 6.95
N CYS A 65 3.48 7.21 6.19
CA CYS A 65 3.52 8.36 5.30
C CYS A 65 3.21 7.86 3.88
N LEU A 66 2.05 8.25 3.37
CA LEU A 66 1.49 7.77 2.11
C LEU A 66 1.33 8.91 1.10
N GLY A 67 1.28 8.53 -0.17
CA GLY A 67 0.85 9.37 -1.26
C GLY A 67 0.27 8.49 -2.36
N VAL A 68 -0.76 8.96 -3.04
CA VAL A 68 -1.46 8.21 -4.08
C VAL A 68 -1.96 9.14 -5.17
N ASP A 69 -1.97 8.61 -6.40
CA ASP A 69 -2.71 9.10 -7.56
C ASP A 69 -3.59 7.93 -8.06
N ASP A 70 -4.91 7.91 -7.89
CA ASP A 70 -5.78 9.00 -7.40
C ASP A 70 -6.16 8.85 -5.92
N GLY A 71 -6.75 7.72 -5.53
CA GLY A 71 -7.37 7.52 -4.21
C GLY A 71 -6.99 6.20 -3.56
N GLU A 72 -7.14 6.10 -2.25
CA GLU A 72 -6.74 4.89 -1.51
C GLU A 72 -7.65 4.53 -0.32
N LYS A 73 -7.70 3.23 -0.03
CA LYS A 73 -8.09 2.72 1.30
C LYS A 73 -6.93 1.91 1.86
N VAL A 74 -6.68 2.07 3.16
CA VAL A 74 -5.55 1.44 3.84
C VAL A 74 -6.01 0.71 5.07
N TRP A 75 -5.62 -0.55 5.16
CA TRP A 75 -5.75 -1.36 6.35
C TRP A 75 -4.38 -1.68 6.93
N TYR A 76 -4.24 -1.40 8.23
CA TYR A 76 -3.06 -1.75 9.01
C TYR A 76 -3.48 -2.75 10.09
N ASN A 77 -2.81 -3.90 10.14
CA ASN A 77 -3.17 -5.01 11.05
C ASN A 77 -4.68 -5.31 11.03
N SER A 78 -5.24 -5.48 9.83
CA SER A 78 -6.67 -5.71 9.55
C SER A 78 -7.65 -4.59 9.97
N SER A 79 -7.16 -3.47 10.52
CA SER A 79 -7.99 -2.32 10.88
C SER A 79 -7.95 -1.29 9.77
N LEU A 80 -9.11 -0.77 9.35
CA LEU A 80 -9.18 0.34 8.39
C LEU A 80 -8.65 1.61 9.06
N VAL A 81 -7.57 2.17 8.51
CA VAL A 81 -6.89 3.35 9.06
C VAL A 81 -6.96 4.58 8.14
N LEU A 82 -7.25 4.37 6.85
CA LEU A 82 -7.52 5.44 5.89
C LEU A 82 -8.58 4.98 4.89
N ASP A 83 -9.53 5.86 4.59
CA ASP A 83 -10.51 5.71 3.52
C ASP A 83 -10.69 7.07 2.87
N ASN A 84 -9.89 7.34 1.84
CA ASN A 84 -9.82 8.65 1.24
C ASN A 84 -9.84 8.54 -0.28
N PHE A 85 -10.89 9.11 -0.89
CA PHE A 85 -10.94 9.26 -2.33
C PHE A 85 -10.49 10.66 -2.70
N THR A 86 -9.22 10.77 -3.06
CA THR A 86 -8.62 11.98 -3.60
C THR A 86 -8.55 11.90 -5.13
N GLN A 87 -8.43 13.06 -5.77
CA GLN A 87 -8.13 13.15 -7.19
C GLN A 87 -6.85 13.96 -7.37
N GLY A 88 -6.05 13.57 -8.35
CA GLY A 88 -4.86 14.30 -8.77
C GLY A 88 -3.54 13.65 -8.36
N ALA A 89 -2.46 14.33 -8.73
CA ALA A 89 -1.11 13.78 -8.72
C ALA A 89 -0.62 13.31 -7.36
N LEU A 90 0.29 12.34 -7.39
CA LEU A 90 0.98 11.84 -6.20
C LEU A 90 1.74 12.99 -5.53
N VAL A 91 1.42 13.20 -4.25
CA VAL A 91 2.13 14.10 -3.35
C VAL A 91 2.76 13.24 -2.24
N LEU A 92 4.09 13.31 -2.13
CA LEU A 92 4.84 12.56 -1.13
C LEU A 92 4.39 12.93 0.29
N ASP A 93 4.14 11.90 1.12
CA ASP A 93 3.69 12.02 2.51
C ASP A 93 2.45 12.90 2.72
N ARG A 94 1.56 12.98 1.73
CA ARG A 94 0.30 13.71 1.82
C ARG A 94 -0.54 13.21 2.98
N ASP A 95 -0.70 11.89 3.08
CA ASP A 95 -1.47 11.24 4.13
C ASP A 95 -0.49 10.70 5.18
N LYS A 96 -0.67 11.10 6.44
CA LYS A 96 0.18 10.70 7.58
C LYS A 96 -0.69 10.07 8.65
N ILE A 97 -0.58 8.76 8.80
CA ILE A 97 -1.40 8.00 9.74
C ILE A 97 -0.54 7.49 10.88
N PRO A 98 -0.74 7.99 12.12
CA PRO A 98 -0.12 7.41 13.30
C PRO A 98 -0.57 5.95 13.48
N VAL A 99 0.40 5.06 13.68
CA VAL A 99 0.18 3.64 13.94
C VAL A 99 1.10 3.17 15.06
N HIS A 100 0.71 2.09 15.71
CA HIS A 100 1.57 1.39 16.66
C HIS A 100 2.08 0.10 16.03
N LEU A 101 3.39 0.02 15.80
CA LEU A 101 4.09 -1.18 15.32
C LEU A 101 4.14 -2.19 16.46
N LYS A 102 3.58 -3.38 16.25
CA LYS A 102 3.68 -4.48 17.20
C LYS A 102 4.98 -5.22 16.98
N LYS A 103 5.67 -5.64 18.03
CA LYS A 103 6.79 -6.59 17.92
C LYS A 103 6.36 -7.81 17.09
N GLY A 104 7.17 -8.19 16.11
CA GLY A 104 6.85 -9.25 15.15
C GLY A 104 6.19 -8.70 13.87
N ILE A 105 5.26 -9.46 13.31
CA ILE A 105 4.66 -9.19 11.99
C ILE A 105 3.55 -8.13 12.11
N ASN A 106 3.61 -7.15 11.21
CA ASN A 106 2.54 -6.20 10.95
C ASN A 106 2.17 -6.24 9.47
N THR A 107 0.87 -6.20 9.18
CA THR A 107 0.34 -6.31 7.82
C THR A 107 -0.15 -4.95 7.32
N LEU A 108 0.12 -4.65 6.06
CA LEU A 108 -0.39 -3.47 5.38
C LEU A 108 -1.07 -3.87 4.08
N LEU A 109 -2.33 -3.47 3.91
CA LEU A 109 -3.10 -3.64 2.68
C LEU A 109 -3.53 -2.27 2.18
N LEU A 110 -3.19 -1.96 0.93
CA LEU A 110 -3.66 -0.81 0.19
C LEU A 110 -4.64 -1.28 -0.89
N LYS A 111 -5.71 -0.51 -1.06
CA LYS A 111 -6.56 -0.53 -2.25
C LYS A 111 -6.38 0.81 -2.94
N VAL A 112 -5.94 0.79 -4.19
CA VAL A 112 -5.61 2.00 -4.95
C VAL A 112 -6.60 2.14 -6.10
N TYR A 113 -7.24 3.29 -6.21
CA TYR A 113 -8.16 3.62 -7.29
C TYR A 113 -7.44 4.43 -8.37
N GLN A 114 -7.75 4.12 -9.62
CA GLN A 114 -7.34 4.87 -10.80
C GLN A 114 -8.57 5.50 -11.46
N ASN A 115 -8.58 6.83 -11.57
CA ASN A 115 -9.45 7.55 -12.49
C ASN A 115 -8.83 7.57 -13.89
N ALA A 116 -7.76 8.34 -14.12
CA ALA A 116 -7.05 8.41 -15.41
C ALA A 116 -5.63 9.01 -15.29
N MET A 117 -4.80 8.75 -16.30
CA MET A 117 -3.42 9.26 -16.46
C MET A 117 -2.43 8.60 -15.47
N PRO A 118 -1.51 9.25 -14.71
CA PRO A 118 -0.61 8.49 -13.85
C PRO A 118 -1.38 7.60 -12.86
N TRP A 119 -0.78 6.46 -12.51
CA TRP A 119 -1.31 5.58 -11.48
C TRP A 119 -0.16 5.14 -10.60
N GLU A 120 -0.10 5.66 -9.38
CA GLU A 120 1.02 5.38 -8.50
C GLU A 120 0.67 5.59 -7.05
N PHE A 121 1.43 4.94 -6.18
CA PHE A 121 1.43 5.21 -4.75
C PHE A 121 2.85 5.18 -4.20
N CYS A 122 3.04 5.76 -3.01
CA CYS A 122 4.25 5.62 -2.22
C CYS A 122 3.89 5.36 -0.76
N VAL A 123 4.72 4.57 -0.07
CA VAL A 123 4.58 4.30 1.37
C VAL A 123 5.94 4.37 2.03
N ARG A 124 6.02 5.13 3.13
CA ARG A 124 7.17 5.15 4.04
C ARG A 124 6.70 4.94 5.46
N ILE A 125 7.58 4.36 6.29
CA ILE A 125 7.32 4.13 7.71
C ILE A 125 8.37 4.90 8.49
N LEU A 126 7.92 5.96 9.15
CA LEU A 126 8.79 6.85 9.93
C LEU A 126 8.41 6.79 11.40
N SER A 127 9.33 7.11 12.29
CA SER A 127 9.01 7.44 13.68
C SER A 127 8.23 8.76 13.73
N PRO A 128 7.59 9.09 14.87
CA PRO A 128 6.96 10.40 15.07
C PRO A 128 7.90 11.60 14.83
N GLU A 129 9.21 11.41 15.00
CA GLU A 129 10.27 12.39 14.76
C GLU A 129 10.71 12.46 13.29
N GLY A 130 10.11 11.65 12.40
CA GLY A 130 10.40 11.64 10.97
C GLY A 130 11.62 10.79 10.57
N VAL A 131 12.10 9.92 11.45
CA VAL A 131 13.25 9.03 11.18
C VAL A 131 12.77 7.70 10.60
N PRO A 132 13.41 7.14 9.54
CA PRO A 132 13.04 5.82 9.03
C PRO A 132 13.07 4.74 10.12
N VAL A 133 11.98 3.97 10.22
CA VAL A 133 11.92 2.82 11.13
C VAL A 133 12.68 1.64 10.52
N SER A 134 13.45 0.94 11.34
CA SER A 134 14.10 -0.31 10.93
C SER A 134 13.10 -1.47 10.97
N PHE A 135 12.95 -2.18 9.86
CA PHE A 135 12.11 -3.36 9.75
C PHE A 135 12.68 -4.31 8.68
N THR A 136 12.25 -5.58 8.72
CA THR A 136 12.46 -6.52 7.62
C THR A 136 11.16 -6.65 6.83
N GLN A 137 11.17 -6.31 5.55
CA GLN A 137 10.03 -6.61 4.68
C GLN A 137 10.03 -8.10 4.34
N LYS A 138 8.95 -8.80 4.71
CA LYS A 138 8.81 -10.21 4.35
C LYS A 138 8.69 -10.35 2.83
N LYS A 139 9.11 -11.51 2.37
CA LYS A 139 9.04 -11.92 0.97
C LYS A 139 8.03 -13.07 0.90
N PRO A 140 6.71 -12.79 0.96
CA PRO A 140 5.73 -13.83 0.79
C PRO A 140 5.81 -14.44 -0.62
#